data_AF-B4WM32-F1
#
_entry.id   AF-B4WM32-F1
#
_cell.length_a   1.000
_cell.length_b   1.000
_cell.length_c   1.000
_cell.angle_alpha   90.00
_cell.angle_beta   90.00
_cell.angle_gamma   90.00
#
_symmetry.space_group_name_H-M   'P 1'
#
loop_
_entity.id
_entity.type
_entity.pdbx_description
1 polymer ?
#
loop_
_entity_poly.entity_id
_entity_poly.type
_entity_poly.pdbx_seq_one_letter_code
_entity_poly.pdbx_strand_id
1 'polypeptide(L)' 'MVKLLVVVISTVLVISIAILSVQNATLIQLTFLNGQSVPLPIGIWISLALGVGMLGSALLLSLLSRKKSRP' A
#
# COMPACT_ATOMS: atom_id res chain seq x y z
N MET A 1 -6.28 -12.39 18.11
CA MET A 1 -6.42 -12.94 16.75
C MET A 1 -6.23 -11.88 15.66
N VAL A 2 -7.03 -10.80 15.64
CA VAL A 2 -6.95 -9.76 14.58
C VAL A 2 -5.55 -9.14 14.42
N LYS A 3 -4.88 -8.78 15.52
CA LYS A 3 -3.51 -8.20 15.46
C LYS A 3 -2.50 -9.15 14.80
N LEU A 4 -2.57 -10.44 15.11
CA LEU A 4 -1.72 -11.46 14.51
C LEU A 4 -2.00 -11.58 13.01
N LEU A 5 -3.27 -11.59 12.63
CA LEU A 5 -3.70 -11.64 11.23
C LEU A 5 -3.16 -10.44 10.43
N VAL A 6 -3.25 -9.22 10.98
CA VAL A 6 -2.73 -8.00 10.33
C VAL A 6 -1.23 -8.09 10.10
N VAL A 7 -0.46 -8.56 11.09
CA VAL A 7 1.00 -8.73 10.95
C VAL A 7 1.32 -9.78 9.90
N VAL A 8 0.69 -10.95 9.95
CA VAL A 8 0.93 -12.04 8.99
C VAL A 8 0.62 -11.59 7.56
N ILE A 9 -0.55 -10.97 7.34
CA ILE A 9 -0.95 -10.47 6.03
C ILE A 9 0.05 -9.42 5.53
N SER A 10 0.41 -8.46 6.37
CA SER A 10 1.35 -7.39 6.00
C SER A 10 2.72 -7.96 5.63
N THR A 11 3.25 -8.92 6.39
CA THR A 11 4.52 -9.58 6.12
C THR A 11 4.48 -10.34 4.80
N VAL A 12 3.42 -11.13 4.56
CA VAL A 12 3.26 -11.87 3.30
C VAL A 12 3.21 -10.90 2.11
N LEU A 13 2.44 -9.82 2.21
CA LEU A 13 2.36 -8.81 1.15
C LEU A 13 3.72 -8.16 0.86
N VAL A 14 4.48 -7.77 1.89
CA VAL A 14 5.81 -7.17 1.71
C VAL A 14 6.78 -8.14 1.03
N ILE A 15 6.81 -9.41 1.46
CA ILE A 15 7.65 -10.44 0.84
C ILE A 15 7.25 -10.67 -0.62
N SER A 16 5.95 -10.83 -0.89
CA SER A 16 5.44 -11.00 -2.26
C SER A 16 5.82 -9.84 -3.16
N ILE A 17 5.70 -8.60 -2.69
CA ILE A 17 6.07 -7.41 -3.45
C ILE A 17 7.58 -7.36 -3.70
N ALA A 18 8.41 -7.72 -2.71
CA ALA A 18 9.86 -7.77 -2.90
C ALA A 18 10.27 -8.80 -3.97
N ILE A 19 9.70 -10.02 -3.90
CA ILE A 19 9.95 -11.07 -4.88
C ILE A 19 9.48 -10.62 -6.27
N LEU A 20 8.26 -10.13 -6.41
CA LEU A 20 7.73 -9.62 -7.68
C LEU A 20 8.56 -8.44 -8.21
N SER A 21 9.05 -7.56 -7.34
CA SER A 21 9.87 -6.42 -7.76
C SER A 21 11.22 -6.84 -8.32
N VAL A 22 11.82 -7.92 -7.79
CA VAL A 22 13.11 -8.44 -8.29
C VAL A 22 12.91 -9.32 -9.51
N GLN A 23 11.86 -10.15 -9.52
CA GLN A 23 11.63 -11.14 -10.57
C GLN A 23 10.88 -10.58 -11.79
N ASN A 24 10.09 -9.53 -11.61
CA ASN A 24 9.24 -8.95 -12.65
C ASN A 24 9.47 -7.44 -12.73
N ALA A 25 10.65 -7.05 -13.21
CA ALA A 25 11.06 -5.65 -13.40
C ALA A 25 10.45 -4.99 -14.66
N THR A 26 9.20 -5.36 -15.00
CA THR A 26 8.51 -4.77 -16.15
C THR A 26 8.20 -3.31 -15.87
N LEU A 27 8.65 -2.45 -16.79
CA LEU A 27 8.42 -1.02 -16.72
C LEU A 27 6.99 -0.71 -17.16
N ILE A 28 6.22 -0.10 -16.26
CA ILE A 28 4.84 0.31 -16.51
C ILE A 28 4.73 1.82 -16.40
N GLN A 29 4.07 2.40 -17.39
CA GLN A 29 3.68 3.80 -17.42
C GLN A 29 2.21 3.87 -17.01
N LEU A 30 1.91 4.67 -15.99
CA LEU A 30 0.54 4.96 -15.59
C LEU A 30 0.07 6.22 -16.28
N THR A 31 -1.06 6.13 -16.98
CA THR A 31 -1.77 7.29 -17.51
C THR A 31 -2.80 7.71 -16.48
N PHE A 32 -2.72 8.95 -16.00
CA PHE A 32 -3.67 9.50 -15.03
C PHE A 32 -4.12 10.90 -15.45
N LEU A 33 -5.44 11.10 -15.51
CA LEU A 33 -6.07 12.31 -16.05
C LEU A 33 -5.54 12.62 -17.47
N ASN A 34 -4.64 13.60 -17.60
CA ASN A 34 -3.98 13.97 -18.86
C ASN A 34 -2.45 13.79 -18.83
N GLY A 35 -1.91 13.21 -17.76
CA GLY A 35 -0.47 12.99 -17.58
C GLY A 35 -0.09 11.51 -17.75
N GLN A 36 1.13 11.27 -18.23
CA GLN A 36 1.76 9.95 -18.16
C GLN A 36 2.89 10.00 -17.14
N SER A 37 2.99 8.97 -16.30
CA SER A 37 4.10 8.83 -15.38
C SER A 37 5.37 8.41 -16.11
N VAL A 38 6.53 8.69 -15.51
CA VAL A 38 7.78 8.04 -15.91
C VAL A 38 7.60 6.51 -15.77
N PRO A 39 8.13 5.72 -16.72
CA PRO A 39 8.12 4.26 -16.61
C PRO A 39 8.86 3.82 -15.35
N LEU A 40 8.15 3.16 -14.45
CA LEU A 40 8.73 2.57 -13.23
C LEU A 40 8.42 1.07 -13.19
N PRO A 41 9.29 0.26 -12.60
CA PRO A 41 9.00 -1.15 -12.36
C PRO A 41 7.68 -1.34 -11.60
N ILE A 42 6.88 -2.32 -12.01
CA ILE A 42 5.59 -2.63 -11.35
C ILE A 42 5.70 -2.81 -9.84
N GLY A 43 6.81 -3.37 -9.34
CA GLY A 43 7.05 -3.51 -7.91
C GLY A 43 7.05 -2.18 -7.14
N ILE A 44 7.52 -1.09 -7.77
CA ILE A 44 7.48 0.26 -7.19
C ILE A 44 6.03 0.75 -7.10
N TRP A 45 5.23 0.56 -8.14
CA TRP A 45 3.82 0.96 -8.12
C TRP A 45 3.00 0.23 -7.06
N ILE A 46 3.18 -1.09 -6.94
CA ILE A 46 2.45 -1.89 -5.95
C ILE A 46 2.88 -1.55 -4.52
N SER A 47 4.18 -1.36 -4.28
CA SER A 47 4.67 -0.95 -2.95
C SER A 47 4.17 0.44 -2.56
N LEU A 48 4.14 1.39 -3.50
CA LEU A 48 3.55 2.71 -3.29
C LEU A 48 2.06 2.61 -2.92
N ALA A 49 1.29 1.84 -3.68
CA ALA A 49 -0.14 1.66 -3.44
C ALA A 49 -0.42 1.04 -2.06
N LEU A 50 0.35 0.01 -1.67
CA LEU A 50 0.25 -0.61 -0.35
C LEU A 50 0.59 0.41 0.75
N GLY A 51 1.70 1.13 0.62
CA GLY A 51 2.13 2.13 1.60
C GLY A 51 1.12 3.25 1.78
N VAL A 52 0.61 3.82 0.69
CA VAL A 52 -0.44 4.85 0.71
C VAL A 52 -1.73 4.30 1.32
N GLY A 53 -2.13 3.08 0.98
CA GLY A 53 -3.31 2.44 1.56
C GLY A 53 -3.18 2.24 3.08
N MET A 54 -2.02 1.77 3.55
CA MET A 54 -1.75 1.59 4.98
C MET A 54 -1.73 2.92 5.74
N LEU A 55 -1.01 3.92 5.21
CA LEU A 55 -0.95 5.26 5.81
C LEU A 55 -2.32 5.93 5.83
N GLY A 56 -3.04 5.90 4.70
CA GLY A 56 -4.38 6.45 4.58
C GLY A 56 -5.36 5.79 5.55
N SER A 57 -5.31 4.46 5.70
CA SER A 57 -6.14 3.74 6.66
C SER A 57 -5.82 4.12 8.10
N ALA A 58 -4.53 4.23 8.45
CA ALA A 58 -4.10 4.64 9.79
C ALA A 58 -4.56 6.08 10.13
N LEU A 59 -4.42 7.01 9.17
CA LEU A 59 -4.89 8.38 9.31
C LEU A 59 -6.41 8.45 9.45
N LEU A 60 -7.15 7.73 8.60
CA LEU A 60 -8.62 7.66 8.68
C LEU A 60 -9.09 7.09 10.02
N LEU A 61 -8.50 6.00 10.50
CA LEU A 61 -8.85 5.44 11.81
C LEU A 61 -8.58 6.43 12.94
N SER A 62 -7.46 7.15 12.89
CA SER A 62 -7.09 8.17 13.88
C SER A 62 -8.09 9.33 13.90
N LEU A 63 -8.48 9.82 12.73
CA LEU A 63 -9.45 10.91 12.60
C LEU A 63 -10.86 10.48 13.03
N LEU A 64 -11.30 9.28 12.63
CA LEU A 64 -12.64 8.77 12.93
C LEU A 64 -12.78 8.25 14.37
N SER A 65 -11.72 7.71 14.98
CA SER A 65 -11.75 7.23 16.38
C SER A 65 -11.90 8.34 17.42
N ARG A 66 -11.57 9.60 17.09
CA ARG A 66 -11.75 10.75 18.00
C ARG A 66 -13.21 11.00 18.39
N LYS A 67 -14.20 10.43 17.69
CA LYS A 67 -15.62 10.67 17.97
C LYS A 67 -16.20 9.79 19.10
N LYS A 68 -15.47 8.78 19.59
CA LYS A 68 -15.95 7.87 20.66
C LYS A 68 -15.38 8.21 22.04
N SER A 69 -15.50 9.47 22.44
CA SER A 69 -15.30 9.89 23.83
C SER A 69 -16.24 11.05 24.14
N ARG A 70 -17.49 10.71 24.44
CA ARG A 70 -18.34 11.50 25.35
C ARG A 70 -19.15 10.50 26.20
N PRO A 71 -19.17 10.67 27.52
CA PRO A 71 -19.92 9.82 28.45
C PRO A 71 -21.43 9.93 28.23
#